data_AF-K0ICB9-F1
#
_entry.id   AF-K0ICB9-F1
#
_cell.length_a   1.000
_cell.length_b   1.000
_cell.length_c   1.000
_cell.angle_alpha   90.00
_cell.angle_beta   90.00
_cell.angle_gamma   90.00
#
_symmetry.space_group_name_H-M   'P 1'
#
loop_
_entity.id
_entity.type
_entity.pdbx_description
1 polymer ?
#
loop_
_entity_poly.entity_id
_entity_poly.type
_entity_poly.pdbx_seq_one_letter_code
_entity_poly.pdbx_strand_id
1 'polypeptide(L)'
;MATTLMVDLSPYLASASRIFLAPNTSDQELVDRAKKRLAENGIQQDRIEINYDMQMLGTGDLYISYDPPDLVVRVVYEKKPSGIVKMKSAAMIRL
;
A
#
# COMPACT_ATOMS: atom_id res chain seq x y z
N MET A 1 25.36 -0.34 13.18
CA MET A 1 24.18 0.33 12.59
C MET A 1 23.37 -0.75 11.90
N ALA A 2 22.14 -1.03 12.37
CA ALA A 2 21.29 -2.03 11.73
C ALA A 2 20.75 -1.42 10.43
N THR A 3 21.19 -1.94 9.29
CA THR A 3 20.60 -1.61 7.99
C THR A 3 19.17 -2.13 8.02
N THR A 4 18.18 -1.24 8.23
CA THR A 4 16.78 -1.57 7.98
C THR A 4 16.70 -2.06 6.53
N LEU A 5 16.40 -3.34 6.34
CA LEU A 5 16.18 -3.91 5.01
C LEU A 5 14.96 -3.20 4.42
N MET A 6 15.21 -2.23 3.53
CA MET A 6 14.17 -1.62 2.72
C MET A 6 13.58 -2.71 1.83
N VAL A 7 12.25 -2.83 1.80
CA VAL A 7 11.60 -3.79 0.92
C VAL A 7 11.64 -3.23 -0.49
N ASP A 8 12.20 -3.99 -1.44
CA ASP A 8 12.20 -3.58 -2.84
C ASP A 8 10.78 -3.72 -3.43
N LEU A 9 10.10 -2.59 -3.51
CA LEU A 9 8.77 -2.47 -4.10
C LEU A 9 8.83 -1.98 -5.57
N SER A 10 10.03 -1.71 -6.09
CA SER A 10 10.26 -1.17 -7.43
C SER A 10 9.52 -1.95 -8.53
N PRO A 11 9.47 -3.30 -8.52
CA PRO A 11 8.74 -4.07 -9.53
C PRO A 11 7.24 -3.76 -9.60
N TYR A 12 6.64 -3.38 -8.46
CA TYR A 12 5.20 -3.11 -8.38
C TYR A 12 4.88 -1.64 -8.63
N LEU A 13 5.76 -0.73 -8.19
CA LEU A 13 5.55 0.72 -8.28
C LEU A 13 5.63 1.26 -9.71
N ALA A 14 6.40 0.60 -10.58
CA ALA A 14 6.51 0.96 -11.98
C ALA A 14 5.21 0.71 -12.75
N SER A 15 4.45 -0.33 -12.39
CA SER A 15 3.21 -0.73 -13.08
C SER A 15 1.92 -0.27 -12.40
N ALA A 16 1.98 0.06 -11.11
CA ALA A 16 0.80 0.47 -10.36
C ALA A 16 0.26 1.79 -10.91
N SER A 17 -1.00 1.79 -11.34
CA SER A 17 -1.69 3.03 -11.74
C SER A 17 -2.27 3.73 -10.52
N ARG A 18 -2.69 2.96 -9.52
CA ARG A 18 -3.26 3.44 -8.25
C ARG A 18 -2.53 2.83 -7.06
N ILE A 19 -2.37 3.65 -6.02
CA ILE A 19 -1.84 3.24 -4.72
C ILE A 19 -2.81 3.73 -3.66
N PHE A 20 -3.59 2.82 -3.10
CA PHE A 20 -4.57 3.14 -2.07
C PHE A 20 -4.01 2.87 -0.69
N LEU A 21 -4.19 3.83 0.21
CA LEU A 21 -3.95 3.67 1.63
C LEU A 21 -5.29 3.68 2.37
N ALA A 22 -5.60 2.54 3.00
CA ALA A 22 -6.74 2.32 3.88
C ALA A 22 -6.22 2.16 5.32
N PRO A 23 -5.98 3.27 6.05
CA PRO A 23 -5.32 3.24 7.36
C PRO A 23 -6.22 2.73 8.49
N ASN A 24 -7.51 2.51 8.22
CA ASN A 24 -8.52 2.02 9.18
C ASN A 24 -8.57 2.83 10.49
N THR A 25 -8.25 4.12 10.42
CA THR A 25 -8.28 5.05 11.55
C THR A 25 -8.63 6.45 11.07
N SER A 26 -9.19 7.26 11.97
CA SER A 26 -9.37 8.71 11.81
C SER A 26 -8.22 9.54 12.41
N ASP A 27 -7.26 8.89 13.08
CA ASP A 27 -6.08 9.53 13.65
C ASP A 27 -5.15 10.04 12.54
N GLN A 28 -5.14 11.35 12.35
CA GLN A 28 -4.34 12.00 11.31
C GLN A 28 -2.83 11.87 11.56
N GLU A 29 -2.38 11.82 12.81
CA GLU A 29 -0.96 11.65 13.12
C GLU A 29 -0.48 10.25 12.68
N LEU A 30 -1.35 9.24 12.85
CA LEU A 30 -1.08 7.90 12.32
C LEU A 30 -1.02 7.89 10.79
N VAL A 31 -1.97 8.55 10.13
CA VAL A 31 -2.02 8.63 8.66
C VAL A 31 -0.77 9.31 8.09
N ASP A 32 -0.34 10.42 8.69
CA ASP A 32 0.84 11.17 8.25
C ASP A 32 2.12 10.36 8.46
N ARG A 33 2.25 9.68 9.61
CA ARG A 33 3.35 8.73 9.84
C ARG A 33 3.36 7.62 8.81
N ALA A 34 2.19 7.08 8.45
CA ALA A 34 2.09 6.03 7.45
C ALA A 34 2.56 6.50 6.08
N LYS A 35 2.08 7.66 5.60
CA LYS A 35 2.53 8.24 4.32
C LYS A 35 4.04 8.50 4.33
N LYS A 36 4.58 9.05 5.41
CA LYS A 36 6.02 9.28 5.56
C LYS A 36 6.80 7.97 5.47
N ARG A 37 6.35 6.94 6.18
CA ARG A 37 7.01 5.63 6.21
C ARG A 37 6.99 4.94 4.85
N LEU A 38 5.88 5.08 4.11
CA LEU A 38 5.75 4.57 2.74
C LEU A 38 6.71 5.30 1.78
N ALA A 39 6.86 6.63 1.93
CA ALA A 39 7.81 7.42 1.15
C ALA A 39 9.27 7.03 1.41
N GLU A 40 9.62 6.75 2.66
CA GLU A 40 10.93 6.19 3.01
C GLU A 40 11.18 4.83 2.34
N ASN A 41 10.14 4.09 1.94
CA ASN A 41 10.23 2.82 1.22
C ASN A 41 9.94 2.96 -0.29
N GLY A 42 10.05 4.18 -0.83
CA GLY A 42 9.98 4.44 -2.27
C GLY A 42 8.58 4.72 -2.83
N ILE A 43 7.54 4.73 -1.99
CA ILE A 43 6.17 5.06 -2.42
C ILE A 43 5.94 6.56 -2.25
N GLN A 44 6.01 7.31 -3.34
CA GLN A 44 5.83 8.76 -3.31
C GLN A 44 4.46 9.16 -2.77
N GLN A 45 4.41 10.12 -1.84
CA GLN A 45 3.19 10.46 -1.09
C GLN A 45 2.07 11.02 -1.97
N ASP A 46 2.43 11.76 -3.02
CA ASP A 46 1.52 12.34 -4.02
C ASP A 46 0.82 11.27 -4.87
N ARG A 47 1.40 10.07 -4.96
CA ARG A 47 0.77 8.90 -5.61
C ARG A 47 -0.18 8.14 -4.69
N ILE A 48 -0.18 8.43 -3.38
CA ILE A 48 -1.00 7.73 -2.39
C ILE A 48 -2.37 8.42 -2.27
N GLU A 49 -3.41 7.67 -2.57
CA GLU A 49 -4.80 8.08 -2.35
C GLU A 49 -5.33 7.45 -1.06
N ILE A 50 -5.93 8.24 -0.16
CA ILE A 50 -6.67 7.68 0.97
C ILE A 50 -8.02 7.20 0.46
N ASN A 51 -8.15 5.89 0.24
CA ASN A 51 -9.35 5.29 -0.32
C ASN A 51 -9.52 3.84 0.18
N TYR A 52 -10.76 3.48 0.49
CA TYR A 52 -11.15 2.18 1.03
C TYR A 52 -11.89 1.31 0.01
N ASP A 53 -12.27 1.88 -1.14
CA ASP A 53 -13.01 1.19 -2.17
C ASP A 53 -12.10 0.31 -3.03
N MET A 54 -11.90 -0.93 -2.59
CA MET A 54 -11.13 -1.93 -3.34
C MET A 54 -11.70 -2.18 -4.75
N GLN A 55 -12.99 -1.89 -5.00
CA GLN A 55 -13.58 -2.07 -6.33
C GLN A 55 -13.04 -1.09 -7.36
N MET A 56 -12.38 0.00 -6.95
CA MET A 56 -11.70 0.90 -7.88
C MET A 56 -10.32 0.39 -8.28
N LEU A 57 -9.74 -0.57 -7.58
CA LEU A 57 -8.41 -1.09 -7.94
C LEU A 57 -8.47 -1.96 -9.20
N GLY A 58 -7.40 -1.93 -9.99
CA GLY A 58 -7.14 -2.80 -11.14
C GLY A 58 -5.95 -3.74 -10.90
N THR A 59 -5.74 -4.70 -11.81
CA THR A 59 -4.55 -5.56 -11.77
C THR A 59 -3.28 -4.71 -11.85
N GLY A 60 -2.34 -4.97 -10.95
CA GLY A 60 -1.09 -4.22 -10.82
C GLY A 60 -1.13 -3.08 -9.80
N ASP A 61 -2.34 -2.64 -9.38
CA ASP A 61 -2.47 -1.60 -8.36
C ASP A 61 -2.11 -2.10 -6.97
N LEU A 62 -1.83 -1.15 -6.08
CA LEU A 62 -1.45 -1.41 -4.70
C LEU A 62 -2.55 -1.03 -3.73
N TYR A 63 -2.77 -1.92 -2.75
CA TYR A 63 -3.63 -1.68 -1.60
C TYR A 63 -2.81 -1.82 -0.33
N ILE A 64 -2.80 -0.76 0.47
CA ILE A 64 -2.00 -0.65 1.68
C ILE A 64 -2.96 -0.50 2.85
N SER A 65 -2.88 -1.42 3.81
CA SER A 65 -3.69 -1.34 5.03
C SER A 65 -2.79 -1.23 6.24
N TYR A 66 -3.24 -0.54 7.28
CA TYR A 66 -2.62 -0.63 8.59
C TYR A 66 -3.18 -1.82 9.36
N ASP A 67 -2.28 -2.75 9.71
CA ASP A 67 -2.53 -3.92 10.56
C ASP A 67 -1.47 -3.88 11.68
N PRO A 68 -1.78 -3.23 12.83
CA PRO A 68 -0.77 -2.91 13.82
C PRO A 68 0.13 -4.10 14.19
N PRO A 69 1.46 -3.94 14.19
CA PRO A 69 2.22 -2.67 14.11
C PRO A 69 2.65 -2.28 12.68
N ASP A 70 2.16 -2.97 11.65
CA ASP A 70 2.71 -2.91 10.30
C ASP A 70 1.76 -2.28 9.27
N LEU A 71 2.34 -1.64 8.27
CA LEU A 71 1.68 -1.34 7.00
C LEU A 71 1.85 -2.54 6.08
N VAL A 72 0.74 -3.17 5.70
CA VAL A 72 0.75 -4.32 4.80
C VAL A 72 0.49 -3.84 3.38
N VAL A 73 1.51 -3.95 2.53
CA VAL A 73 1.42 -3.62 1.11
C VAL A 73 0.98 -4.86 0.34
N ARG A 74 -0.12 -4.76 -0.39
CA ARG A 74 -0.63 -5.84 -1.23
C ARG A 74 -0.72 -5.38 -2.68
N VAL A 75 -0.36 -6.27 -3.60
CA VAL A 75 -0.54 -6.07 -5.03
C VAL A 75 -1.78 -6.83 -5.50
N VAL A 76 -2.61 -6.17 -6.29
CA VAL A 76 -3.73 -6.81 -6.98
C VAL A 76 -3.17 -7.61 -8.15
N TYR A 77 -3.32 -8.93 -8.11
CA TYR A 77 -2.83 -9.78 -9.21
C TYR A 77 -3.95 -10.25 -10.14
N GLU A 78 -5.22 -10.14 -9.72
CA GLU A 78 -6.36 -10.48 -10.54
C GLU A 78 -7.59 -9.67 -10.09
N LYS A 79 -8.32 -9.12 -11.05
CA LYS A 79 -9.69 -8.62 -10.86
C LYS A 79 -10.64 -9.36 -11.77
N LYS A 80 -11.60 -10.07 -11.19
CA LYS A 80 -12.59 -10.82 -11.94
C LYS A 80 -13.72 -9.90 -12.44
N PRO A 81 -14.37 -10.23 -13.56
CA PRO A 81 -15.59 -9.54 -14.01
C PRO A 81 -16.70 -9.48 -12.95
N SER A 82 -16.72 -10.43 -12.02
CA SER A 82 -17.65 -10.48 -10.89
C SER A 82 -17.39 -9.43 -9.80
N GLY A 83 -16.35 -8.60 -9.92
CA GLY A 83 -15.93 -7.64 -8.88
C GLY A 83 -15.05 -8.24 -7.78
N ILE A 84 -14.70 -9.52 -7.84
CA ILE A 84 -13.75 -10.11 -6.89
C ILE A 84 -12.35 -9.61 -7.21
N VAL A 85 -11.72 -8.94 -6.25
CA VAL A 85 -10.34 -8.47 -6.31
C VAL A 85 -9.46 -9.42 -5.51
N LYS A 86 -8.47 -10.03 -6.16
CA LYS A 86 -7.51 -10.89 -5.50
C LYS A 86 -6.17 -10.17 -5.34
N MET A 87 -5.65 -10.25 -4.13
CA MET A 87 -4.43 -9.57 -3.73
C MET A 87 -3.44 -10.57 -3.10
N LYS A 88 -2.16 -10.27 -3.22
CA LYS A 88 -1.09 -10.97 -2.48
C LYS A 88 -0.24 -9.96 -1.72
N SER A 89 0.21 -10.32 -0.53
CA SER A 89 1.14 -9.50 0.24
C SER A 89 2.47 -9.40 -0.49
N ALA A 90 2.94 -8.17 -0.67
CA ALA A 90 4.22 -7.85 -1.27
C ALA A 90 5.24 -7.40 -0.21
N ALA A 91 4.78 -6.71 0.85
CA ALA A 91 5.63 -6.23 1.93
C ALA A 91 4.86 -6.05 3.24
N MET A 92 5.60 -6.07 4.35
CA MET A 92 5.18 -5.54 5.64
C MET A 92 6.19 -4.48 6.05
N ILE A 93 5.72 -3.27 6.32
CA ILE A 93 6.55 -2.13 6.68
C ILE A 93 6.15 -1.68 8.07
N ARG A 94 7.04 -1.84 9.05
CA ARG A 94 6.77 -1.39 10.41
C ARG A 94 6.57 0.12 10.47
N LEU A 95 5.46 0.54 11.07
CA LEU A 95 5.09 1.94 11.26
C LEU A 95 5.90 2.59 12.39
#